data_AF-A0A5W7THF7-F1
#
_entry.id   AF-A0A5W7THF7-F1
#
_cell.length_a   1.000
_cell.length_b   1.000
_cell.length_c   1.000
_cell.angle_alpha   90.00
_cell.angle_beta   90.00
_cell.angle_gamma   90.00
#
_symmetry.space_group_name_H-M   'P 1'
#
loop_
_entity.id
_entity.type
_entity.pdbx_description
1 polymer ?
#
loop_
_entity_poly.entity_id
_entity_poly.type
_entity_poly.pdbx_seq_one_letter_code
_entity_poly.pdbx_strand_id
1 'polypeptide(L)' 'MNSADLSKILEEHKVWITSMRESGSRANLCGANLRDADLYDANLYGANLRDADL' A
#
# COMPACT_ATOMS: atom_id res chain seq x y z
N MET A 1 -8.19 5.42 9.19
CA MET A 1 -6.92 5.58 8.45
C MET A 1 -7.08 6.82 7.60
N ASN A 2 -6.20 7.82 7.74
CA ASN A 2 -6.35 9.04 6.95
C ASN A 2 -5.70 8.83 5.58
N SER A 3 -6.10 9.60 4.58
CA SER A 3 -5.52 9.53 3.22
C SER A 3 -4.00 9.68 3.24
N ALA A 4 -3.46 10.50 4.15
CA ALA A 4 -2.03 10.68 4.33
C ALA A 4 -1.28 9.42 4.81
N ASP A 5 -1.90 8.61 5.69
CA ASP A 5 -1.30 7.36 6.18
C ASP A 5 -1.22 6.32 5.06
N LEU A 6 -2.27 6.26 4.24
CA LEU A 6 -2.33 5.38 3.08
C LEU A 6 -1.26 5.75 2.06
N SER A 7 -1.16 7.03 1.68
CA SER A 7 -0.14 7.49 0.73
C SER A 7 1.27 7.16 1.22
N LYS A 8 1.56 7.34 2.51
CA LYS A 8 2.88 7.00 3.07
C LYS A 8 3.20 5.50 2.92
N ILE A 9 2.24 4.62 3.21
CA ILE A 9 2.42 3.17 3.05
C ILE A 9 2.63 2.80 1.59
N LEU A 10 1.90 3.41 0.67
CA LEU A 10 2.07 3.18 -0.76
C LEU A 10 3.45 3.64 -1.25
N GLU A 11 3.94 4.80 -0.80
CA GLU A 11 5.29 5.28 -1.12
C GLU A 11 6.37 4.35 -0.57
N GLU A 12 6.27 3.92 0.69
CA GLU A 12 7.23 2.96 1.27
C GLU A 12 7.22 1.62 0.53
N HIS A 13 6.04 1.18 0.08
CA HIS A 13 5.90 -0.04 -0.70
C HIS A 13 6.44 0.10 -2.12
N LYS A 14 6.27 1.28 -2.73
CA LYS A 14 6.87 1.61 -4.02
C LYS A 14 8.39 1.57 -3.94
N VAL A 15 8.98 2.13 -2.88
CA VAL A 15 10.42 2.02 -2.61
C VAL A 15 10.81 0.55 -2.44
N TRP A 16 10.03 -0.24 -1.70
CA TRP A 16 10.27 -1.68 -1.55
C TRP A 16 10.32 -2.46 -2.86
N ILE A 17 9.38 -2.19 -3.77
CA ILE A 17 9.35 -2.85 -5.09
C ILE A 17 10.50 -2.37 -5.97
N THR A 18 10.72 -1.06 -6.03
CA THR A 18 11.74 -0.45 -6.90
C THR A 18 13.16 -0.76 -6.44
N SER A 19 13.39 -0.88 -5.13
CA SER A 19 14.67 -1.29 -4.54
C SER A 19 14.84 -2.80 -4.43
N MET A 20 14.09 -3.63 -5.18
CA MET A 20 14.24 -5.10 -5.18
C MET A 20 14.20 -5.71 -3.77
N ARG A 21 13.33 -5.21 -2.89
CA ARG A 21 13.21 -5.64 -1.49
C ARG A 21 14.42 -5.33 -0.62
N GLU A 22 15.33 -4.46 -1.06
CA GLU A 22 16.51 -4.02 -0.31
C GLU A 22 16.20 -2.86 0.64
N SER A 23 15.22 -2.01 0.32
CA SER A 23 14.83 -0.83 1.12
C SER A 23 13.33 -0.55 1.00
N GLY A 24 12.66 -0.18 2.09
CA GLY A 24 11.21 0.05 2.14
C GLY A 24 10.43 -1.08 2.83
N SER A 25 9.11 -0.91 2.93
CA SER A 25 8.22 -1.82 3.68
C SER A 25 7.11 -2.37 2.80
N ARG A 26 6.75 -3.64 2.99
CA ARG A 26 5.57 -4.24 2.36
C ARG A 26 4.31 -3.52 2.84
N ALA A 27 3.45 -3.06 1.92
CA ALA A 27 2.19 -2.44 2.30
C ALA A 27 1.30 -3.44 3.06
N ASN A 28 0.87 -3.06 4.27
CA ASN A 28 -0.11 -3.80 5.05
C ASN A 28 -1.40 -2.98 5.11
N LEU A 29 -2.35 -3.31 4.23
CA LEU A 29 -3.66 -2.68 4.12
C LEU A 29 -4.74 -3.64 4.63
N CYS A 30 -4.39 -4.54 5.53
CA CYS A 30 -5.32 -5.50 6.11
C CYS A 30 -6.41 -4.76 6.91
N GLY A 31 -7.68 -5.00 6.60
CA GLY A 31 -8.79 -4.26 7.22
C GLY A 31 -8.89 -2.79 6.81
N ALA A 32 -8.12 -2.34 5.81
CA ALA A 32 -8.16 -0.95 5.37
C ALA A 32 -9.40 -0.69 4.50
N ASN A 33 -10.03 0.48 4.66
CA ASN A 33 -11.06 0.97 3.76
C ASN A 33 -10.39 1.69 2.57
N LEU A 34 -10.46 1.05 1.41
CA LEU A 34 -9.90 1.48 0.13
C LEU A 34 -11.00 1.87 -0.88
N ARG A 35 -12.28 1.86 -0.50
CA ARG A 35 -13.42 2.13 -1.39
C ARG A 35 -13.34 3.48 -2.11
N ASP A 36 -12.74 4.48 -1.46
CA ASP A 36 -12.53 5.83 -1.99
C ASP A 36 -11.04 6.15 -2.22
N ALA A 37 -10.16 5.15 -2.13
CA ALA A 37 -8.72 5.34 -2.30
C ALA A 37 -8.33 5.36 -3.77
N ASP A 38 -7.56 6.36 -4.18
CA ASP A 38 -6.93 6.36 -5.51
C ASP A 38 -5.74 5.39 -5.53
N LEU A 39 -5.99 4.19 -6.05
CA LEU A 39 -5.01 3.13 -6.24
C LEU A 39 -4.66 2.92 -7.72
N TYR A 40 -5.07 3.83 -8.61
CA TYR A 40 -4.97 3.62 -10.06
C TYR A 40 -3.52 3.40 -10.55
N ASP A 41 -2.54 4.03 -9.89
CA ASP A 41 -1.10 3.85 -10.17
C ASP A 41 -0.34 3.16 -9.02
N ALA A 42 -1.07 2.60 -8.05
CA ALA A 42 -0.47 1.97 -6.88
C ALA A 42 -0.04 0.52 -7.18
N ASN A 43 1.27 0.26 -7.19
CA ASN A 43 1.77 -1.10 -7.28
C ASN A 43 1.66 -1.80 -5.92
N LEU A 44 0.57 -2.54 -5.73
CA LEU A 44 0.28 -3.36 -4.54
C LEU A 44 0.81 -4.80 -4.67
N TYR A 45 1.82 -5.03 -5.52
CA TYR A 45 2.35 -6.37 -5.74
C TYR A 45 2.94 -6.95 -4.45
N GLY A 46 2.28 -7.99 -3.97
CA GLY A 46 2.61 -8.56 -2.68
C GLY A 46 2.22 -7.65 -1.52
N ALA A 47 1.28 -6.71 -1.61
CA ALA A 47 0.70 -6.09 -0.41
C ALA A 47 -0.17 -7.09 0.37
N ASN A 48 -0.39 -6.86 1.67
CA ASN A 48 -1.40 -7.61 2.43
C ASN A 48 -2.74 -6.85 2.38
N LEU A 49 -3.68 -7.37 1.60
CA LEU A 49 -5.03 -6.81 1.42
C LEU A 49 -6.11 -7.64 2.13
N ARG A 50 -5.73 -8.51 3.08
CA ARG A 50 -6.69 -9.37 3.77
C ARG A 50 -7.73 -8.51 4.51
N ASP A 51 -9.01 -8.81 4.34
CA ASP A 51 -10.12 -8.06 4.94
C ASP A 51 -10.17 -6.57 4.53
N ALA A 52 -9.44 -6.15 3.48
CA ALA A 52 -9.55 -4.80 2.97
C ALA A 52 -10.91 -4.60 2.30
N ASP A 53 -11.52 -3.44 2.56
CA ASP A 53 -12.80 -3.03 1.99
C ASP A 53 -12.52 -2.22 0.71
N LEU A 54 -12.79 -2.81 -0.45
CA LEU A 54 -12.49 -2.29 -1.79
C LEU A 54 -13.75 -1.75 -2.48
#